data_AF-A0A4Q5J3Y3-F1
#
_entry.id   AF-A0A4Q5J3Y3-F1
#
_cell.length_a   1.000
_cell.length_b   1.000
_cell.length_c   1.000
_cell.angle_alpha   90.00
_cell.angle_beta   90.00
_cell.angle_gamma   90.00
#
_symmetry.space_group_name_H-M   'P 1'
#
loop_
_entity.id
_entity.type
_entity.pdbx_description
1 polymer ?
#
loop_
_entity_poly.entity_id
_entity_poly.type
_entity_poly.pdbx_seq_one_letter_code
_entity_poly.pdbx_strand_id
1 'polypeptide(L)'
;MRRPAAVLGTGIVAISSFVVGSPSAMGDLGASEFRLKAITVHEQYNDIGKKNESLGDTFTFTEKLFHGGERVGRDAVTCTIITARPSAFRLLCWGTLTLFGRGDLTVHGKVLFREGATALPELAVTGGTGDYAGASGTMTLDEGTGRASRYLITLLP
;
A
#
# COMPACT_ATOMS: atom_id res chain seq x y z
N MET A 1 84.51 -2.11 -5.16
CA MET A 1 83.50 -3.15 -5.40
C MET A 1 82.11 -2.51 -5.41
N ARG A 2 81.34 -2.74 -6.50
CA ARG A 2 79.87 -2.69 -6.71
C ARG A 2 79.02 -1.41 -6.39
N ARG A 3 78.37 -0.89 -7.45
CA ARG A 3 77.13 -0.03 -7.52
C ARG A 3 75.87 -0.92 -7.29
N PRO A 4 74.57 -0.50 -7.36
CA PRO A 4 73.92 0.82 -7.57
C PRO A 4 72.64 1.08 -6.68
N ALA A 5 71.78 2.02 -7.11
CA ALA A 5 70.64 2.71 -6.46
C ALA A 5 69.24 2.03 -6.50
N ALA A 6 68.22 2.77 -5.98
CA ALA A 6 66.76 2.72 -6.24
C ALA A 6 65.90 1.94 -5.20
N VAL A 7 64.60 2.19 -4.90
CA VAL A 7 63.46 2.86 -5.56
C VAL A 7 62.47 3.35 -4.46
N LEU A 8 61.76 4.48 -4.69
CA LEU A 8 60.55 4.90 -3.95
C LEU A 8 59.36 3.95 -4.25
N GLY A 9 58.73 3.39 -3.21
CA GLY A 9 57.49 2.63 -3.34
C GLY A 9 56.32 3.28 -2.60
N THR A 10 55.51 4.05 -3.31
CA THR A 10 54.17 4.49 -2.87
C THR A 10 53.20 3.32 -2.92
N GLY A 11 52.78 2.81 -1.76
CA GLY A 11 51.68 1.86 -1.65
C GLY A 11 50.34 2.59 -1.53
N ILE A 12 49.61 2.73 -2.64
CA ILE A 12 48.21 3.18 -2.61
C ILE A 12 47.37 1.96 -2.24
N VAL A 13 46.83 1.95 -1.01
CA VAL A 13 45.80 0.98 -0.61
C VAL A 13 44.49 1.40 -1.28
N ALA A 14 44.10 0.70 -2.32
CA ALA A 14 42.78 0.87 -2.94
C ALA A 14 41.71 0.31 -1.99
N ILE A 15 41.00 1.20 -1.30
CA ILE A 15 39.79 0.85 -0.55
C ILE A 15 38.69 0.62 -1.58
N SER A 16 38.38 -0.65 -1.85
CA SER A 16 37.23 -1.01 -2.68
C SER A 16 35.95 -0.64 -1.92
N SER A 17 35.34 0.48 -2.29
CA SER A 17 34.03 0.88 -1.80
C SER A 17 32.99 -0.10 -2.35
N PHE A 18 32.53 -1.04 -1.53
CA PHE A 18 31.32 -1.80 -1.82
C PHE A 18 30.14 -0.83 -1.81
N VAL A 19 29.65 -0.47 -2.99
CA VAL A 19 28.39 0.26 -3.12
C VAL A 19 27.28 -0.73 -2.78
N VAL A 20 26.86 -0.75 -1.51
CA VAL A 20 25.64 -1.45 -1.11
C VAL A 20 24.49 -0.66 -1.71
N GLY A 21 23.97 -1.13 -2.85
CA GLY A 21 22.78 -0.54 -3.46
C GLY A 21 21.61 -0.67 -2.50
N SER A 22 20.99 0.46 -2.15
CA SER A 22 19.75 0.43 -1.38
C SER A 22 18.70 -0.40 -2.14
N PRO A 23 17.96 -1.30 -1.48
CA PRO A 23 16.86 -1.99 -2.13
C PRO A 23 15.89 -0.95 -2.68
N SER A 24 15.53 -1.09 -3.95
CA SER A 24 14.59 -0.18 -4.60
C SER A 24 13.20 -0.43 -4.01
N ALA A 25 12.51 0.64 -3.62
CA ALA A 25 11.14 0.61 -3.11
C ALA A 25 10.18 -0.15 -4.05
N MET A 26 10.48 -0.16 -5.35
CA MET A 26 9.68 -0.84 -6.36
C MET A 26 9.94 -2.36 -6.44
N GLY A 27 11.13 -2.82 -6.06
CA GLY A 27 11.48 -4.25 -6.06
C GLY A 27 10.76 -5.04 -4.96
N ASP A 28 10.53 -4.41 -3.80
CA ASP A 28 9.85 -5.06 -2.66
C ASP A 28 8.36 -5.30 -2.91
N LEU A 29 7.74 -4.53 -3.81
CA LEU A 29 6.32 -4.74 -4.16
C LEU A 29 6.07 -6.08 -4.86
N GLY A 30 7.11 -6.80 -5.28
CA GLY A 30 7.02 -8.15 -5.83
C GLY A 30 7.03 -9.25 -4.77
N ALA A 31 7.22 -8.89 -3.50
CA ALA A 31 7.18 -9.83 -2.39
C ALA A 31 5.75 -10.31 -2.09
N SER A 32 5.64 -11.44 -1.42
CA SER A 32 4.36 -11.96 -0.91
C SER A 32 3.76 -11.07 0.18
N GLU A 33 4.53 -10.17 0.79
CA GLU A 33 4.04 -9.19 1.75
C GLU A 33 4.68 -7.83 1.48
N PHE A 34 3.88 -6.77 1.40
CA PHE A 34 4.41 -5.40 1.29
C PHE A 34 3.45 -4.37 1.88
N ARG A 35 4.00 -3.20 2.24
CA ARG A 35 3.26 -2.12 2.90
C ARG A 35 3.07 -0.92 1.99
N LEU A 36 1.89 -0.32 2.03
CA LEU A 36 1.62 0.95 1.37
C LEU A 36 1.14 1.97 2.40
N LYS A 37 1.59 3.20 2.28
CA LYS A 37 0.94 4.36 2.89
C LYS A 37 0.02 4.98 1.85
N ALA A 38 -1.26 5.05 2.15
CA ALA A 38 -2.25 5.70 1.31
C ALA A 38 -2.53 7.11 1.83
N ILE A 39 -2.61 8.09 0.93
CA ILE A 39 -2.95 9.47 1.27
C ILE A 39 -4.13 9.90 0.41
N THR A 40 -5.27 10.14 1.05
CA THR A 40 -6.52 10.50 0.37
C THR A 40 -6.40 11.81 -0.39
N VAL A 41 -6.72 11.80 -1.68
CA VAL A 41 -6.69 12.96 -2.58
C VAL A 41 -8.10 13.49 -2.81
N HIS A 42 -9.01 12.60 -3.22
CA HIS A 42 -10.42 12.92 -3.43
C HIS A 42 -11.26 11.96 -2.61
N GLU A 43 -12.33 12.49 -2.03
CA GLU A 43 -13.32 11.75 -1.28
C GLU A 43 -14.68 12.40 -1.52
N GLN A 44 -15.69 11.57 -1.73
CA GLN A 44 -17.07 11.99 -1.85
C GLN A 44 -17.95 11.04 -1.06
N TYR A 45 -18.71 11.61 -0.13
CA TYR A 45 -19.80 10.95 0.55
C TYR A 45 -21.12 11.35 -0.10
N ASN A 46 -21.93 10.35 -0.44
CA ASN A 46 -23.26 10.54 -1.01
C ASN A 46 -24.30 9.97 -0.05
N ASP A 47 -24.98 10.86 0.66
CA ASP A 47 -26.09 10.57 1.55
C ASP A 47 -27.38 10.51 0.72
N ILE A 48 -27.88 9.30 0.47
CA ILE A 48 -29.06 9.03 -0.37
C ILE A 48 -30.23 8.45 0.42
N GLY A 49 -29.99 8.03 1.65
CA GLY A 49 -30.98 7.37 2.49
C GLY A 49 -31.60 8.30 3.52
N LYS A 50 -31.66 7.81 4.76
CA LYS A 50 -32.14 8.60 5.89
C LYS A 50 -31.00 9.49 6.36
N LYS A 51 -31.32 10.63 6.98
CA LYS A 51 -30.33 11.54 7.56
C LYS A 51 -29.27 10.77 8.38
N ASN A 52 -27.99 11.11 8.16
CA ASN A 52 -26.79 10.45 8.70
C ASN A 52 -26.48 9.11 8.00
N GLU A 53 -25.50 8.36 8.48
CA GLU A 53 -25.11 7.08 7.91
C GLU A 53 -26.28 6.09 7.88
N SER A 54 -26.66 5.68 6.67
CA SER A 54 -27.84 4.88 6.42
C SER A 54 -27.63 3.87 5.29
N LEU A 55 -28.52 2.87 5.21
CA LEU A 55 -28.44 1.82 4.19
C LEU A 55 -28.48 2.45 2.79
N GLY A 56 -27.46 2.15 1.97
CA GLY A 56 -27.34 2.60 0.60
C GLY A 56 -26.38 3.77 0.40
N ASP A 57 -26.01 4.50 1.46
CA ASP A 57 -25.06 5.61 1.33
C ASP A 57 -23.71 5.13 0.81
N THR A 58 -23.04 5.96 0.03
CA THR A 58 -21.80 5.58 -0.65
C THR A 58 -20.64 6.50 -0.32
N PHE A 59 -19.47 5.90 -0.17
CA PHE A 59 -18.18 6.59 -0.08
C PHE A 59 -17.38 6.23 -1.33
N THR A 60 -16.92 7.22 -2.07
CA THR A 60 -15.98 7.03 -3.18
C THR A 60 -14.75 7.86 -2.94
N PHE A 61 -13.58 7.25 -3.00
CA PHE A 61 -12.32 7.96 -2.76
C PHE A 61 -11.19 7.45 -3.66
N THR A 62 -10.15 8.29 -3.77
CA THR A 62 -8.90 7.98 -4.45
C THR A 62 -7.74 8.49 -3.63
N GLU A 63 -6.65 7.74 -3.65
CA GLU A 63 -5.48 8.01 -2.83
C GLU A 63 -4.20 7.96 -3.65
N LYS A 64 -3.14 8.56 -3.12
CA LYS A 64 -1.76 8.32 -3.56
C LYS A 64 -1.18 7.21 -2.71
N LEU A 65 -0.59 6.21 -3.36
CA LEU A 65 0.05 5.09 -2.69
C LEU A 65 1.56 5.31 -2.64
N PHE A 66 2.13 5.12 -1.45
CA PHE A 66 3.56 5.28 -1.19
C PHE A 66 4.16 4.03 -0.59
N HIS A 67 5.38 3.68 -1.00
CA HIS A 67 6.19 2.62 -0.42
C HIS A 67 7.61 3.16 -0.21
N GLY A 68 8.22 2.92 0.96
CA GLY A 68 9.55 3.46 1.27
C GLY A 68 9.67 5.00 1.19
N GLY A 69 8.55 5.73 1.25
CA GLY A 69 8.50 7.19 1.08
C GLY A 69 8.35 7.66 -0.37
N GLU A 70 8.45 6.76 -1.35
CA GLU A 70 8.27 7.07 -2.76
C GLU A 70 6.84 6.82 -3.20
N ARG A 71 6.33 7.65 -4.12
CA ARG A 71 5.00 7.43 -4.69
C ARG A 71 5.07 6.30 -5.71
N VAL A 72 4.41 5.18 -5.40
CA VAL A 72 4.41 3.97 -6.22
C VAL A 72 3.09 3.73 -6.95
N GLY A 73 2.03 4.48 -6.62
CA GLY A 73 0.74 4.24 -7.24
C GLY A 73 -0.37 5.20 -6.85
N ARG A 74 -1.58 4.72 -7.12
CA ARG A 74 -2.87 5.30 -6.73
C ARG A 74 -3.91 4.21 -6.56
N ASP A 75 -4.98 4.51 -5.85
CA ASP A 75 -6.16 3.64 -5.84
C ASP A 75 -7.43 4.38 -6.28
N ALA A 76 -8.49 3.61 -6.45
CA ALA A 76 -9.86 4.07 -6.49
C ALA A 76 -10.74 3.04 -5.77
N VAL A 77 -11.53 3.51 -4.81
CA VAL A 77 -12.35 2.66 -3.94
C VAL A 77 -13.77 3.22 -3.90
N THR A 78 -14.75 2.31 -3.94
CA THR A 78 -16.15 2.62 -3.67
C THR A 78 -16.66 1.68 -2.60
N CYS A 79 -17.31 2.24 -1.59
CA CYS A 79 -17.95 1.53 -0.50
C CYS A 79 -19.42 1.91 -0.41
N THR A 80 -20.28 0.94 -0.08
CA THR A 80 -21.71 1.17 0.17
C THR A 80 -22.07 0.69 1.57
N ILE A 81 -22.80 1.50 2.33
CA ILE A 81 -23.32 1.09 3.64
C ILE A 81 -24.39 0.01 3.41
N ILE A 82 -24.13 -1.20 3.90
CA ILE A 82 -25.03 -2.35 3.81
C ILE A 82 -25.81 -2.61 5.09
N THR A 83 -25.37 -2.07 6.23
CA THR A 83 -26.14 -2.04 7.49
C THR A 83 -25.72 -0.85 8.32
N ALA A 84 -26.67 -0.12 8.92
CA ALA A 84 -26.39 0.98 9.85
C ALA A 84 -27.14 0.78 11.18
N ARG A 85 -26.47 1.10 12.29
CA ARG A 85 -26.98 1.14 13.67
C ARG A 85 -26.41 2.40 14.34
N PRO A 86 -27.01 2.89 15.45
CA PRO A 86 -26.64 4.19 16.04
C PRO A 86 -25.16 4.45 16.34
N SER A 87 -24.33 3.41 16.51
CA SER A 87 -22.90 3.53 16.78
C SER A 87 -22.02 2.58 15.94
N ALA A 88 -22.59 2.01 14.88
CA ALA A 88 -21.86 1.10 14.01
C ALA A 88 -22.51 0.98 12.63
N PHE A 89 -21.71 0.98 11.58
CA PHE A 89 -22.15 0.67 10.24
C PHE A 89 -21.19 -0.31 9.55
N ARG A 90 -21.74 -1.09 8.63
CA ARG A 90 -20.95 -2.00 7.79
C ARG A 90 -21.01 -1.51 6.36
N LEU A 91 -19.85 -1.50 5.72
CA LEU A 91 -19.69 -1.19 4.32
C LEU A 91 -19.37 -2.47 3.55
N LEU A 92 -19.83 -2.53 2.31
CA LEU A 92 -19.26 -3.41 1.30
C LEU A 92 -18.39 -2.54 0.38
N CYS A 93 -17.10 -2.84 0.32
CA CYS A 93 -16.12 -2.05 -0.40
C CYS A 93 -15.49 -2.86 -1.53
N TRP A 94 -15.32 -2.23 -2.68
CA TRP A 94 -14.49 -2.72 -3.77
C TRP A 94 -13.45 -1.65 -4.12
N GLY A 95 -12.27 -2.07 -4.57
CA GLY A 95 -11.24 -1.13 -4.96
C GLY A 95 -10.21 -1.71 -5.91
N THR A 96 -9.53 -0.81 -6.61
CA THR A 96 -8.40 -1.13 -7.47
C THR A 96 -7.19 -0.33 -7.03
N LEU A 97 -6.09 -1.01 -6.73
CA LEU A 97 -4.79 -0.41 -6.44
C LEU A 97 -3.93 -0.50 -7.69
N THR A 98 -3.65 0.63 -8.34
CA THR A 98 -2.76 0.70 -9.51
C THR A 98 -1.35 1.03 -9.04
N LEU A 99 -0.42 0.09 -9.22
CA LEU A 99 1.00 0.25 -8.92
C LEU A 99 1.77 0.50 -10.23
N PHE A 100 2.40 1.67 -10.32
CA PHE A 100 2.96 2.18 -11.56
C PHE A 100 4.03 1.26 -12.13
N GLY A 101 3.87 0.90 -13.41
CA GLY A 101 4.78 0.00 -14.12
C GLY A 101 4.67 -1.48 -13.73
N ARG A 102 3.80 -1.87 -12.80
CA ARG A 102 3.65 -3.25 -12.32
C ARG A 102 2.30 -3.86 -12.65
N GLY A 103 1.22 -3.09 -12.47
CA GLY A 103 -0.15 -3.54 -12.74
C GLY A 103 -1.12 -3.15 -11.65
N ASP A 104 -2.29 -3.78 -11.66
CA ASP A 104 -3.38 -3.52 -10.72
C ASP A 104 -3.60 -4.69 -9.76
N LEU A 105 -4.03 -4.38 -8.54
CA LEU A 105 -4.61 -5.33 -7.59
C LEU A 105 -6.09 -4.99 -7.37
N THR A 106 -6.96 -5.99 -7.33
CA THR A 106 -8.36 -5.81 -6.97
C THR A 106 -8.60 -6.26 -5.54
N VAL A 107 -9.28 -5.42 -4.75
CA VAL A 107 -9.63 -5.71 -3.36
C VAL A 107 -11.13 -5.62 -3.15
N HIS A 108 -11.68 -6.52 -2.33
CA HIS A 108 -13.09 -6.57 -2.01
C HIS A 108 -13.29 -7.10 -0.59
N GLY A 109 -14.11 -6.42 0.21
CA GLY A 109 -14.44 -6.90 1.54
C GLY A 109 -15.58 -6.14 2.21
N LYS A 110 -15.98 -6.65 3.38
CA LYS A 110 -16.89 -5.96 4.28
C LYS A 110 -16.08 -5.29 5.38
N VAL A 111 -16.28 -4.00 5.58
CA VAL A 111 -15.62 -3.23 6.64
C VAL A 111 -16.65 -2.88 7.71
N LEU A 112 -16.31 -3.11 8.98
CA LEU A 112 -17.13 -2.69 10.12
C LEU A 112 -16.51 -1.44 10.73
N PHE A 113 -17.25 -0.34 10.69
CA PHE A 113 -16.96 0.85 11.45
C PHE A 113 -17.78 0.83 12.73
N ARG A 114 -17.10 0.90 13.87
CA ARG A 114 -17.71 0.98 15.19
C ARG A 114 -16.78 1.73 16.12
N GLU A 115 -17.36 2.61 16.93
CA GLU A 115 -16.62 3.31 17.97
C GLU A 115 -15.93 2.31 18.94
N GLY A 116 -14.63 2.51 19.18
CA GLY A 116 -13.82 1.64 20.03
C GLY A 116 -13.45 0.28 19.41
N ALA A 117 -13.65 0.09 18.10
CA ALA A 117 -13.13 -1.10 17.41
C ALA A 117 -11.59 -1.10 17.43
N THR A 118 -11.00 -2.21 17.87
CA THR A 118 -9.54 -2.40 17.92
C THR A 118 -9.03 -3.30 16.79
N ALA A 119 -9.93 -4.01 16.09
CA ALA A 119 -9.57 -4.87 14.98
C ALA A 119 -9.44 -4.04 13.70
N LEU A 120 -8.31 -4.20 13.01
CA LEU A 120 -8.09 -3.62 11.69
C LEU A 120 -8.99 -4.32 10.66
N PRO A 121 -9.72 -3.59 9.81
CA PRO A 121 -10.47 -4.19 8.72
C PRO A 121 -9.56 -4.97 7.76
N GLU A 122 -10.07 -6.07 7.23
CA GLU A 122 -9.38 -6.87 6.23
C GLU A 122 -10.26 -7.03 4.99
N LEU A 123 -9.68 -6.78 3.82
CA LEU A 123 -10.29 -7.01 2.52
C LEU A 123 -9.56 -8.15 1.82
N ALA A 124 -10.27 -8.93 1.01
CA ALA A 124 -9.66 -9.94 0.18
C ALA A 124 -9.01 -9.29 -1.04
N VAL A 125 -7.79 -9.69 -1.38
CA VAL A 125 -7.24 -9.52 -2.73
C VAL A 125 -7.86 -10.60 -3.61
N THR A 126 -8.56 -10.19 -4.65
CA THR A 126 -9.36 -11.09 -5.49
C THR A 126 -8.82 -11.29 -6.91
N GLY A 127 -7.73 -10.60 -7.26
CA GLY A 127 -7.12 -10.66 -8.57
C GLY A 127 -6.20 -9.50 -8.83
N GLY A 128 -5.73 -9.43 -10.07
CA GLY A 128 -4.87 -8.34 -10.54
C GLY A 128 -4.50 -8.47 -12.00
N THR A 129 -3.67 -7.53 -12.46
CA THR A 129 -3.10 -7.46 -13.81
C THR A 129 -1.58 -7.31 -13.74
N GLY A 130 -0.89 -7.50 -14.87
CA GLY A 130 0.57 -7.38 -14.94
C GLY A 130 1.26 -8.36 -13.99
N ASP A 131 2.17 -7.83 -13.15
CA ASP A 131 2.90 -8.61 -12.14
C ASP A 131 1.98 -9.26 -11.09
N TYR A 132 0.72 -8.81 -10.98
CA TYR A 132 -0.27 -9.34 -10.04
C TYR A 132 -1.35 -10.19 -10.73
N ALA A 133 -1.12 -10.64 -11.97
CA ALA A 133 -2.06 -11.53 -12.65
C ALA A 133 -2.28 -12.82 -11.84
N GLY A 134 -3.55 -13.12 -11.54
CA GLY A 134 -3.93 -14.28 -10.72
C GLY A 134 -3.71 -14.12 -9.21
N ALA A 135 -3.30 -12.94 -8.73
CA ALA A 135 -3.07 -12.69 -7.31
C ALA A 135 -4.32 -12.96 -6.46
N SER A 136 -4.11 -13.55 -5.29
CA SER A 136 -5.13 -13.70 -4.24
C SER A 136 -4.48 -13.45 -2.88
N GLY A 137 -5.27 -13.15 -1.85
CA GLY A 137 -4.77 -12.91 -0.50
C GLY A 137 -5.56 -11.87 0.27
N THR A 138 -4.88 -11.03 1.04
CA THR A 138 -5.50 -10.07 1.95
C THR A 138 -4.87 -8.69 1.89
N MET A 139 -5.67 -7.68 2.23
CA MET A 139 -5.26 -6.31 2.50
C MET A 139 -5.80 -5.91 3.88
N THR A 140 -4.91 -5.72 4.83
CA THR A 140 -5.26 -5.17 6.15
C THR A 140 -5.18 -3.65 6.10
N LEU A 141 -6.24 -2.98 6.55
CA LEU A 141 -6.40 -1.53 6.58
C LEU A 141 -6.18 -0.99 8.01
N ASP A 142 -5.25 -0.06 8.16
CA ASP A 142 -5.10 0.81 9.33
C ASP A 142 -5.41 2.25 8.92
N GLU A 143 -6.53 2.80 9.39
CA GLU A 143 -7.02 4.14 9.00
C GLU A 143 -6.11 5.28 9.47
N GLY A 144 -5.15 4.99 10.35
CA GLY A 144 -4.17 5.95 10.80
C GLY A 144 -4.80 7.22 11.38
N THR A 145 -4.28 8.37 10.98
CA THR A 145 -4.73 9.68 11.48
C THR A 145 -4.88 10.66 10.33
N GLY A 146 -5.96 11.44 10.32
CA GLY A 146 -6.22 12.43 9.27
C GLY A 146 -6.54 11.76 7.94
N ARG A 147 -5.79 12.10 6.88
CA ARG A 147 -6.00 11.60 5.51
C ARG A 147 -5.06 10.45 5.13
N ALA A 148 -4.42 9.82 6.12
CA ALA A 148 -3.35 8.86 5.88
C ALA A 148 -3.67 7.52 6.50
N SER A 149 -3.81 6.51 5.64
CA SER A 149 -4.02 5.11 6.00
C SER A 149 -2.77 4.27 5.68
N ARG A 150 -2.68 3.08 6.25
CA ARG A 150 -1.66 2.08 5.95
C ARG A 150 -2.30 0.79 5.49
N TYR A 151 -1.81 0.25 4.39
CA TYR A 151 -2.19 -1.04 3.86
C TYR A 151 -1.06 -2.03 4.07
N LEU A 152 -1.38 -3.20 4.61
CA LEU A 152 -0.53 -4.36 4.55
C LEU A 152 -1.13 -5.32 3.54
N ILE A 153 -0.45 -5.52 2.41
CA ILE A 153 -0.84 -6.48 1.40
C ILE A 153 -0.11 -7.78 1.67
N THR A 154 -0.86 -8.89 1.73
CA THR A 154 -0.31 -10.25 1.77
C THR A 154 -0.89 -11.04 0.61
N LEU A 155 -0.03 -11.47 -0.31
CA LEU A 155 -0.38 -12.30 -1.45
C LEU A 155 -0.10 -13.76 -1.11
N LEU A 156 -1.04 -14.63 -1.47
CA LEU A 156 -0.87 -16.08 -1.37
C LEU A 156 0.04 -16.59 -2.50
N PRO A 157 0.74 -17.72 -2.28
CA PRO A 157 1.59 -18.35 -3.29
C PRO A 157 0.83 -18.84 -4.53
#